data_AF-A0A7Y5N1L6-F1
#
_entry.id   AF-A0A7Y5N1L6-F1
#
_cell.length_a   1.000
_cell.length_b   1.000
_cell.length_c   1.000
_cell.angle_alpha   90.00
_cell.angle_beta   90.00
_cell.angle_gamma   90.00
#
_symmetry.space_group_name_H-M   'P 1'
#
loop_
_entity.id
_entity.type
_entity.pdbx_description
1 polymer ?
#
loop_
_entity_poly.entity_id
_entity_poly.type
_entity_poly.pdbx_seq_one_letter_code
_entity_poly.pdbx_strand_id
1 'polypeptide(L)'
;MPLILSLLLIAVSVHAADTYVNGQLHRDFNREVFTSTVEVWSGDRIGSTFFFADFDFGSSGQEQSYFEVSRHFELMRPQKLGHLNASVQFNDGVTPSDGYSGKLIPRTLLAGLALTELKSGNAVFELQILARQEFGAKLGWQLTGVWFVPVANSPFEILGYVDWNTNEYGEQPVSIQAEPQFQVRRGHVVFGSEIEISRNFAGAYTDDGGYETGKWYVHPTLYLRYDL
;
A
#
# COMPACT_ATOMS: atom_id res chain seq x y z
N MET A 1 -4.63 12.11 -19.44
CA MET A 1 -4.09 10.81 -18.96
C MET A 1 -2.58 10.88 -18.72
N PRO A 2 -1.70 11.22 -19.69
CA PRO A 2 -0.31 11.55 -19.36
C PRO A 2 -0.25 12.74 -18.39
N LEU A 3 -1.15 13.72 -18.54
CA LEU A 3 -1.23 14.89 -17.68
C LEU A 3 -1.43 14.58 -16.18
N ILE A 4 -2.25 13.59 -15.79
CA ILE A 4 -2.52 13.30 -14.37
C ILE A 4 -1.32 12.59 -13.74
N LEU A 5 -0.75 11.61 -14.43
CA LEU A 5 0.48 10.94 -14.00
C LEU A 5 1.67 11.91 -13.97
N SER A 6 1.78 12.80 -14.96
CA SER A 6 2.77 13.86 -14.97
C SER A 6 2.56 14.86 -13.83
N LEU A 7 1.32 15.21 -13.46
CA LEU A 7 1.04 16.09 -12.33
C LEU A 7 1.38 15.43 -10.98
N LEU A 8 1.12 14.13 -10.83
CA LEU A 8 1.53 13.35 -9.64
C LEU A 8 3.06 13.22 -9.55
N LEU A 9 3.75 12.94 -10.66
CA LEU A 9 5.22 12.86 -10.70
C LEU A 9 5.91 14.23 -10.53
N ILE A 10 5.31 15.30 -11.02
CA ILE A 10 5.80 16.68 -10.78
C ILE A 10 5.61 17.07 -9.31
N ALA A 11 4.58 16.55 -8.62
CA ALA A 11 4.42 16.75 -7.17
C ALA A 11 5.53 16.06 -6.34
N VAL A 12 6.20 15.03 -6.88
CA VAL A 12 7.37 14.39 -6.23
C VAL A 12 8.63 15.27 -6.32
N SER A 13 8.69 16.25 -7.23
CA SER A 13 9.95 16.92 -7.61
C SER A 13 10.10 18.39 -7.17
N VAL A 14 9.31 18.89 -6.21
CA VAL A 14 9.44 20.29 -5.75
C VAL A 14 9.50 20.40 -4.21
N HIS A 15 10.71 20.33 -3.67
CA HIS A 15 11.08 20.83 -2.33
C HIS A 15 10.42 20.08 -1.17
N ALA A 16 10.67 18.77 -1.08
CA ALA A 16 10.39 18.00 0.12
C ALA A 16 11.09 18.61 1.34
N ALA A 17 10.36 18.80 2.44
CA ALA A 17 10.93 19.22 3.72
C ALA A 17 11.53 18.03 4.46
N ASP A 18 10.87 16.87 4.37
CA ASP A 18 11.28 15.61 4.95
C ASP A 18 11.03 14.49 3.92
N THR A 19 12.00 13.59 3.74
CA THR A 19 11.87 12.41 2.88
C THR A 19 12.42 11.21 3.62
N TYR A 20 11.65 10.12 3.64
CA TYR A 20 12.06 8.82 4.13
C TYR A 20 12.01 7.84 2.97
N VAL A 21 13.09 7.09 2.78
CA VAL A 21 13.18 6.04 1.77
C VAL A 21 13.61 4.76 2.45
N ASN A 22 12.98 3.64 2.13
CA ASN A 22 13.46 2.34 2.57
C ASN A 22 13.37 1.32 1.45
N GLY A 23 14.24 0.32 1.53
CA GLY A 23 14.20 -0.87 0.69
C GLY A 23 13.94 -2.09 1.55
N GLN A 24 13.07 -2.98 1.08
CA GLN A 24 12.66 -4.19 1.79
C GLN A 24 12.83 -5.42 0.91
N LEU A 25 13.12 -6.55 1.55
CA LEU A 25 13.08 -7.87 0.93
C LEU A 25 12.17 -8.77 1.79
N HIS A 26 11.10 -9.22 1.17
CA HIS A 26 10.06 -10.08 1.74
C HIS A 26 10.23 -11.52 1.27
N ARG A 27 9.84 -12.47 2.13
CA ARG A 27 9.68 -13.89 1.80
C ARG A 27 8.30 -14.36 2.27
N ASP A 28 7.40 -14.58 1.31
CA ASP A 28 6.09 -15.19 1.55
C ASP A 28 6.27 -16.72 1.67
N PHE A 29 5.76 -17.31 2.75
CA PHE A 29 5.91 -18.75 3.00
C PHE A 29 4.89 -19.62 2.30
N ASN A 30 3.74 -19.07 1.93
CA ASN A 30 2.67 -19.82 1.28
C ASN A 30 2.81 -19.84 -0.25
N ARG A 31 3.40 -18.78 -0.80
CA ARG A 31 3.65 -18.63 -2.26
C ARG A 31 5.10 -18.95 -2.66
N GLU A 32 5.97 -19.13 -1.67
CA GLU A 32 7.41 -19.30 -1.88
C GLU A 32 8.05 -18.23 -2.80
N VAL A 33 7.51 -17.02 -2.79
CA VAL A 33 7.97 -15.87 -3.59
C VAL A 33 8.87 -14.95 -2.76
N PHE A 34 9.90 -14.40 -3.39
CA PHE A 34 10.62 -13.24 -2.86
C PHE A 34 10.07 -11.98 -3.51
N THR A 35 9.85 -10.94 -2.70
CA THR A 35 9.39 -9.64 -3.18
C THR A 35 10.33 -8.56 -2.67
N SER A 36 10.87 -7.73 -3.57
CA SER A 36 11.54 -6.50 -3.14
C SER A 36 10.58 -5.33 -3.20
N THR A 37 10.57 -4.53 -2.14
CA THR A 37 9.72 -3.34 -2.04
C THR A 37 10.60 -2.11 -1.87
N VAL A 38 10.28 -1.02 -2.56
CA VAL A 38 10.84 0.30 -2.28
C VAL A 38 9.70 1.19 -1.83
N GLU A 39 9.83 1.77 -0.65
CA GLU A 39 8.88 2.77 -0.13
C GLU A 39 9.52 4.14 -0.05
N VAL A 40 8.74 5.16 -0.37
CA VAL A 40 9.09 6.56 -0.24
C VAL A 40 7.94 7.29 0.44
N TRP A 41 8.23 7.95 1.55
CA TRP A 41 7.36 8.99 2.10
C TRP A 41 8.03 10.34 1.97
N SER A 42 7.27 11.36 1.58
CA SER A 42 7.78 12.71 1.46
C SER A 42 6.74 13.74 1.87
N GLY A 43 7.10 14.62 2.81
CA GLY A 43 6.31 15.79 3.20
C GLY A 43 6.77 17.05 2.46
N ASP A 44 5.82 17.90 2.07
CA ASP A 44 6.10 19.22 1.49
C ASP A 44 5.14 20.30 2.03
N ARG A 45 5.23 21.52 1.50
CA ARG A 45 4.48 22.67 2.02
C ARG A 45 2.96 22.55 1.89
N ILE A 46 2.46 21.70 0.99
CA ILE A 46 1.03 21.58 0.70
C ILE A 46 0.49 20.18 1.00
N GLY A 47 1.27 19.30 1.62
CA GLY A 47 0.82 17.99 2.08
C GLY A 47 1.92 16.93 2.07
N SER A 48 1.56 15.70 1.71
CA SER A 48 2.47 14.55 1.72
C SER A 48 2.22 13.60 0.55
N THR A 49 3.27 12.90 0.14
CA THR A 49 3.24 11.84 -0.87
C THR A 49 3.78 10.56 -0.26
N PHE A 50 3.06 9.46 -0.43
CA PHE A 50 3.55 8.12 -0.20
C PHE A 50 3.63 7.38 -1.54
N PHE A 51 4.68 6.61 -1.74
CA PHE A 51 4.86 5.77 -2.91
C PHE A 51 5.45 4.45 -2.47
N PHE A 52 5.00 3.37 -3.08
CA PHE A 52 5.72 2.10 -3.03
C PHE A 52 5.69 1.39 -4.38
N ALA A 53 6.69 0.54 -4.58
CA ALA A 53 6.72 -0.39 -5.69
C ALA A 53 7.25 -1.75 -5.23
N ASP A 54 6.51 -2.79 -5.62
CA ASP A 54 6.83 -4.19 -5.39
C ASP A 54 7.32 -4.85 -6.67
N PHE A 55 8.29 -5.74 -6.51
CA PHE A 55 8.83 -6.57 -7.57
C PHE A 55 8.91 -8.01 -7.07
N ASP A 56 8.07 -8.89 -7.62
CA ASP A 56 8.10 -10.31 -7.27
C ASP A 56 9.06 -11.06 -8.18
N PHE A 57 9.85 -11.94 -7.56
CA PHE A 57 10.84 -12.76 -8.23
C PHE A 57 10.39 -14.21 -8.29
N GLY A 58 10.41 -14.77 -9.49
CA GLY A 58 10.28 -16.20 -9.71
C GLY A 58 11.61 -16.85 -10.07
N SER A 59 11.54 -18.05 -10.66
CA SER A 59 12.71 -18.91 -10.88
C SER A 59 13.72 -18.35 -11.88
N SER A 60 13.30 -17.41 -12.74
CA SER A 60 14.10 -16.92 -13.87
C SER A 60 14.41 -15.41 -13.82
N GLY A 61 13.84 -14.69 -12.86
CA GLY A 61 14.01 -13.25 -12.71
C GLY A 61 12.78 -12.58 -12.09
N GLN A 62 12.65 -11.27 -12.32
CA GLN A 62 11.46 -10.49 -11.94
C GLN A 62 10.29 -10.86 -12.85
N GLU A 63 9.16 -11.22 -12.25
CA GLU A 63 7.99 -11.75 -12.96
C GLU A 63 6.77 -10.83 -12.82
N GLN A 64 6.62 -10.13 -11.69
CA GLN A 64 5.52 -9.22 -11.44
C GLN A 64 6.02 -7.87 -10.92
N SER A 65 5.26 -6.82 -11.19
CA SER A 65 5.50 -5.51 -10.59
C SER A 65 4.20 -4.79 -10.32
N TYR A 66 4.12 -4.17 -9.16
CA TYR A 66 2.99 -3.35 -8.75
C TYR A 66 3.53 -2.06 -8.14
N PHE A 67 2.82 -0.96 -8.33
CA PHE A 67 3.14 0.27 -7.61
C PHE A 67 1.90 1.07 -7.29
N GLU A 68 2.05 1.88 -6.26
CA GLU A 68 1.05 2.85 -5.84
C GLU A 68 1.73 4.19 -5.54
N VAL A 69 1.05 5.28 -5.91
CA VAL A 69 1.35 6.62 -5.44
C VAL A 69 0.11 7.23 -4.81
N SER A 70 0.21 7.61 -3.54
CA SER A 70 -0.80 8.36 -2.80
C SER A 70 -0.33 9.78 -2.54
N ARG A 71 -1.18 10.76 -2.83
CA ARG A 71 -0.95 12.18 -2.59
C ARG A 71 -2.04 12.75 -1.71
N HIS A 72 -1.63 13.31 -0.57
CA HIS A 72 -2.48 14.08 0.32
C HIS A 72 -2.20 15.57 0.14
N PHE A 73 -3.24 16.35 -0.13
CA PHE A 73 -3.21 17.80 -0.13
C PHE A 73 -3.87 18.31 1.14
N GLU A 74 -3.10 19.02 1.97
CA GLU A 74 -3.59 19.48 3.25
C GLU A 74 -4.63 20.60 3.07
N LEU A 75 -5.82 20.38 3.64
CA LEU A 75 -6.92 21.34 3.63
C LEU A 75 -6.98 22.12 4.93
N MET A 76 -6.79 21.45 6.07
CA MET A 76 -6.82 22.06 7.40
C MET A 76 -6.08 21.22 8.45
N ARG A 77 -5.53 21.91 9.46
CA ARG A 77 -4.90 21.33 10.66
C ARG A 77 -5.69 21.67 11.93
N PRO A 78 -6.86 21.07 12.15
CA PRO A 78 -7.63 21.28 13.38
C PRO A 78 -6.81 20.90 14.62
N GLN A 79 -6.75 21.75 15.65
CA GLN A 79 -5.84 21.57 16.80
C GLN A 79 -6.05 20.28 17.62
N LYS A 80 -7.21 19.63 17.50
CA LYS A 80 -7.61 18.44 18.27
C LYS A 80 -7.92 17.21 17.43
N LEU A 81 -7.81 17.34 16.11
CA LEU A 81 -8.02 16.26 15.15
C LEU A 81 -6.77 16.21 14.27
N GLY A 82 -6.51 15.10 13.58
CA GLY A 82 -5.38 15.00 12.66
C GLY A 82 -5.45 16.03 11.52
N HIS A 83 -4.57 15.92 10.53
CA HIS A 83 -4.65 16.77 9.35
C HIS A 83 -5.77 16.26 8.44
N LEU A 84 -6.67 17.15 8.02
CA LEU A 84 -7.68 16.82 7.02
C LEU A 84 -7.11 17.16 5.63
N ASN A 85 -7.18 16.19 4.74
CA ASN A 85 -6.57 16.25 3.43
C ASN A 85 -7.58 15.86 2.34
N ALA A 86 -7.42 16.45 1.15
CA ALA A 86 -7.89 15.83 -0.08
C ALA A 86 -6.85 14.78 -0.49
N SER A 87 -7.29 13.55 -0.77
CA SER A 87 -6.40 12.44 -1.14
C SER A 87 -6.66 12.00 -2.58
N VAL A 88 -5.60 11.66 -3.31
CA VAL A 88 -5.63 11.04 -4.63
C VAL A 88 -4.62 9.90 -4.64
N GLN A 89 -5.02 8.72 -5.09
CA GLN A 89 -4.12 7.57 -5.29
C GLN A 89 -4.17 7.07 -6.72
N PHE A 90 -3.05 6.57 -7.21
CA PHE A 90 -2.96 5.91 -8.50
C PHE A 90 -2.16 4.62 -8.37
N ASN A 91 -2.77 3.52 -8.83
CA ASN A 91 -2.26 2.18 -8.69
C ASN A 91 -2.19 1.55 -10.08
N ASP A 92 -1.09 0.85 -10.38
CA ASP A 92 -0.90 0.17 -11.66
C ASP A 92 0.13 -0.96 -11.49
N GLY A 93 0.17 -1.86 -12.46
CA GLY A 93 1.11 -2.97 -12.41
C GLY A 93 0.97 -3.95 -13.57
N VAL A 94 1.84 -4.95 -13.54
CA VAL A 94 1.94 -5.99 -14.55
C VAL A 94 2.17 -7.33 -13.85
N THR A 95 1.40 -8.33 -14.24
CA THR A 95 1.57 -9.73 -13.82
C THR A 95 2.05 -10.58 -15.00
N PRO A 96 2.62 -11.76 -14.75
CA PRO A 96 2.99 -12.70 -15.80
C PRO A 96 1.81 -13.00 -16.72
N SER A 97 2.07 -13.19 -18.00
CA SER A 97 1.11 -13.76 -18.95
C SER A 97 1.75 -14.88 -19.75
N ASP A 98 0.90 -15.69 -20.36
CA ASP A 98 1.22 -16.85 -21.17
C ASP A 98 1.88 -16.47 -22.53
N GLY A 99 2.60 -15.33 -22.62
CA GLY A 99 3.20 -14.79 -23.85
C GLY A 99 4.10 -13.57 -23.63
N TYR A 100 4.47 -12.88 -24.72
CA TYR A 100 5.45 -11.77 -24.73
C TYR A 100 4.95 -10.43 -24.12
N SER A 101 3.71 -10.36 -23.64
CA SER A 101 3.10 -9.14 -23.11
C SER A 101 2.41 -9.44 -21.80
N GLY A 102 3.00 -9.03 -20.67
CA GLY A 102 2.43 -9.24 -19.33
C GLY A 102 0.96 -8.82 -19.22
N LYS A 103 0.21 -9.49 -18.35
CA LYS A 103 -1.19 -9.15 -18.09
C LYS A 103 -1.21 -7.90 -17.23
N LEU A 104 -1.88 -6.85 -17.68
CA LEU A 104 -1.97 -5.61 -16.93
C LEU A 104 -2.84 -5.81 -15.69
N ILE A 105 -2.37 -5.34 -14.54
CA ILE A 105 -3.25 -5.05 -13.41
C ILE A 105 -4.09 -3.84 -13.84
N PRO A 106 -5.43 -3.89 -13.73
CA PRO A 106 -6.26 -2.76 -14.08
C PRO A 106 -5.81 -1.51 -13.34
N ARG A 107 -5.46 -0.45 -14.07
CA ARG A 107 -5.14 0.84 -13.46
C ARG A 107 -6.29 1.29 -12.56
N THR A 108 -5.97 1.78 -11.38
CA THR A 108 -6.96 2.24 -10.41
C THR A 108 -6.66 3.69 -10.03
N LEU A 109 -7.68 4.54 -10.09
CA LEU A 109 -7.64 5.90 -9.57
C LEU A 109 -8.55 5.99 -8.35
N LEU A 110 -8.02 6.46 -7.23
CA LEU A 110 -8.79 6.74 -6.03
C LEU A 110 -8.75 8.22 -5.70
N ALA A 111 -9.86 8.79 -5.24
CA ALA A 111 -9.91 10.18 -4.80
C ALA A 111 -10.94 10.39 -3.70
N GLY A 112 -10.61 11.21 -2.69
CA GLY A 112 -11.52 11.49 -1.59
C GLY A 112 -10.88 12.29 -0.47
N LEU A 113 -11.22 11.95 0.77
CA LEU A 113 -10.74 12.63 1.97
C LEU A 113 -9.92 11.69 2.84
N ALA A 114 -8.88 12.23 3.46
CA ALA A 114 -8.05 11.53 4.43
C ALA A 114 -7.87 12.35 5.71
N LEU A 115 -7.96 11.69 6.86
CA LEU A 115 -7.52 12.20 8.14
C LEU A 115 -6.19 11.53 8.48
N THR A 116 -5.08 12.28 8.37
CA THR A 116 -3.73 11.79 8.66
C THR A 116 -3.27 12.31 10.03
N GLU A 117 -2.22 11.71 10.60
CA GLU A 117 -1.66 12.13 11.90
C GLU A 117 -2.66 12.11 13.08
N LEU A 118 -3.62 11.18 13.07
CA LEU A 118 -4.51 10.96 14.21
C LEU A 118 -3.71 10.31 15.35
N LYS A 119 -3.47 11.04 16.45
CA LYS A 119 -2.61 10.58 17.55
C LYS A 119 -3.42 10.01 18.71
N SER A 120 -2.98 8.87 19.25
CA SER A 120 -3.46 8.30 20.52
C SER A 120 -2.27 7.74 21.31
N GLY A 121 -1.82 8.48 22.32
CA GLY A 121 -0.54 8.21 22.98
C GLY A 121 0.61 8.28 21.97
N ASN A 122 1.38 7.20 21.84
CA ASN A 122 2.46 7.08 20.86
C ASN A 122 1.98 6.59 19.48
N ALA A 123 0.76 6.09 19.38
CA ALA A 123 0.22 5.59 18.13
C ALA A 123 -0.21 6.73 17.21
N VAL A 124 0.07 6.54 15.92
CA VAL A 124 -0.37 7.41 14.82
C VAL A 124 -1.25 6.58 13.90
N PHE A 125 -2.38 7.16 13.51
CA PHE A 125 -3.34 6.54 12.60
C PHE A 125 -3.63 7.46 11.43
N GLU A 126 -4.07 6.83 10.36
CA GLU A 126 -4.68 7.48 9.21
C GLU A 126 -5.97 6.76 8.82
N LEU A 127 -6.96 7.53 8.37
CA LEU A 127 -8.21 7.02 7.84
C LEU A 127 -8.52 7.72 6.52
N GLN A 128 -8.83 6.96 5.48
CA GLN A 128 -9.23 7.48 4.17
C GLN A 128 -10.62 6.98 3.77
N ILE A 129 -11.37 7.86 3.10
CA ILE A 129 -12.65 7.55 2.45
C ILE A 129 -12.54 8.00 1.00
N LEU A 130 -12.54 7.04 0.07
CA LEU A 130 -12.18 7.27 -1.33
C LEU A 130 -13.26 6.74 -2.27
N ALA A 131 -13.53 7.49 -3.34
CA ALA A 131 -14.15 6.94 -4.54
C ALA A 131 -13.08 6.17 -5.32
N ARG A 132 -13.38 4.94 -5.74
CA ARG A 132 -12.45 4.02 -6.42
C ARG A 132 -12.91 3.78 -7.85
N GLN A 133 -12.10 4.18 -8.83
CA GLN A 133 -12.37 3.96 -10.25
C GLN A 133 -11.27 3.12 -10.86
N GLU A 134 -11.61 1.86 -11.09
CA GLU A 134 -10.75 0.95 -11.82
C GLU A 134 -11.10 0.91 -13.30
N PHE A 135 -10.11 0.74 -14.17
CA PHE A 135 -10.34 0.83 -15.61
C PHE A 135 -11.19 -0.33 -16.12
N GLY A 136 -12.37 0.01 -16.65
CA GLY A 136 -13.34 -0.98 -17.12
C GLY A 136 -14.37 -1.39 -16.07
N ALA A 137 -14.22 -0.96 -14.81
CA ALA A 137 -15.16 -1.24 -13.73
C ALA A 137 -16.17 -0.09 -13.51
N LYS A 138 -17.25 -0.40 -12.78
CA LYS A 138 -18.17 0.63 -12.26
C LYS A 138 -17.48 1.42 -11.14
N LEU A 139 -17.89 2.67 -10.95
CA LEU A 139 -17.42 3.49 -9.83
C LEU A 139 -17.75 2.80 -8.50
N GLY A 140 -16.73 2.65 -7.67
CA GLY A 140 -16.79 2.01 -6.37
C GLY A 140 -16.32 2.92 -5.24
N TRP A 141 -16.05 2.32 -4.09
CA TRP A 141 -15.52 3.00 -2.90
C TRP A 141 -14.41 2.18 -2.25
N GLN A 142 -13.56 2.87 -1.48
CA GLN A 142 -12.56 2.27 -0.60
C GLN A 142 -12.49 3.03 0.73
N LEU A 143 -12.40 2.27 1.80
CA LEU A 143 -12.02 2.73 3.14
C LEU A 143 -10.64 2.16 3.45
N THR A 144 -9.71 3.03 3.81
CA THR A 144 -8.33 2.63 4.15
C THR A 144 -8.03 3.08 5.57
N GLY A 145 -7.51 2.18 6.39
CA GLY A 145 -6.96 2.49 7.70
C GLY A 145 -5.47 2.15 7.74
N VAL A 146 -4.63 3.06 8.21
CA VAL A 146 -3.19 2.84 8.39
C VAL A 146 -2.84 3.12 9.85
N TRP A 147 -1.93 2.34 10.42
CA TRP A 147 -1.45 2.56 11.79
C TRP A 147 0.06 2.42 11.90
N PHE A 148 0.61 3.19 12.82
CA PHE A 148 1.99 3.06 13.31
C PHE A 148 1.99 3.21 14.83
N VAL A 149 2.45 2.18 15.52
CA VAL A 149 2.42 2.06 16.99
C VAL A 149 3.83 1.70 17.46
N PRO A 150 4.68 2.70 17.74
CA PRO A 150 5.97 2.46 18.36
C PRO A 150 5.78 2.13 19.84
N VAL A 151 6.44 1.07 20.32
CA VAL A 151 6.40 0.68 21.72
C VAL A 151 7.40 1.52 22.52
N ALA A 152 6.90 2.20 23.56
CA ALA A 152 7.70 3.06 24.41
C ALA A 152 8.91 2.30 25.01
N ASN A 153 10.09 2.92 24.96
CA ASN A 153 11.34 2.36 25.50
C ASN A 153 11.72 0.99 24.90
N SER A 154 11.31 0.72 23.66
CA SER A 154 11.55 -0.53 22.97
C SER A 154 11.91 -0.28 21.50
N PRO A 155 12.75 -1.14 20.88
CA PRO A 155 12.96 -1.13 19.43
C PRO A 155 11.77 -1.68 18.63
N PHE A 156 10.70 -2.11 19.30
CA PHE A 156 9.57 -2.79 18.68
C PHE A 156 8.54 -1.79 18.16
N GLU A 157 8.09 -2.02 16.94
CA GLU A 157 7.09 -1.21 16.23
C GLU A 157 6.01 -2.15 15.66
N ILE A 158 4.76 -1.74 15.77
CA ILE A 158 3.62 -2.40 15.12
C ILE A 158 3.06 -1.43 14.10
N LEU A 159 2.89 -1.87 12.87
CA LEU A 159 2.39 -1.03 11.78
C LEU A 159 1.55 -1.86 10.83
N GLY A 160 1.01 -1.24 9.78
CA GLY A 160 0.24 -1.93 8.77
C GLY A 160 -0.94 -1.12 8.29
N TYR A 161 -1.71 -1.72 7.39
CA TYR A 161 -2.91 -1.13 6.84
C TYR A 161 -4.05 -2.15 6.71
N VAL A 162 -5.24 -1.62 6.46
CA VAL A 162 -6.42 -2.37 6.00
C VAL A 162 -7.15 -1.57 4.94
N ASP A 163 -7.40 -2.21 3.81
CA ASP A 163 -8.28 -1.73 2.76
C ASP A 163 -9.57 -2.53 2.77
N TRP A 164 -10.69 -1.82 2.70
CA TRP A 164 -12.02 -2.38 2.50
C TRP A 164 -12.69 -1.67 1.34
N ASN A 165 -13.01 -2.39 0.27
CA ASN A 165 -13.47 -1.78 -0.97
C ASN A 165 -14.47 -2.64 -1.75
N THR A 166 -15.08 -2.05 -2.77
CA THR A 166 -15.87 -2.78 -3.77
C THR A 166 -14.98 -3.36 -4.88
N ASN A 167 -15.15 -4.66 -5.18
CA ASN A 167 -14.46 -5.35 -6.26
C ASN A 167 -15.17 -5.12 -7.64
N GLU A 168 -14.38 -5.22 -8.71
CA GLU A 168 -14.52 -4.73 -10.10
C GLU A 168 -15.75 -5.13 -10.89
N TYR A 169 -16.36 -6.28 -10.62
CA TYR A 169 -17.30 -6.86 -11.58
C TYR A 169 -18.77 -6.65 -11.25
N GLY A 170 -19.09 -5.76 -10.31
CA GLY A 170 -20.47 -5.32 -10.03
C GLY A 170 -21.44 -6.41 -9.53
N GLU A 171 -20.96 -7.66 -9.40
CA GLU A 171 -21.72 -8.84 -8.99
C GLU A 171 -21.00 -9.67 -7.91
N GLN A 172 -19.85 -9.20 -7.41
CA GLN A 172 -19.00 -9.90 -6.42
C GLN A 172 -18.99 -9.17 -5.06
N PRO A 173 -18.82 -9.89 -3.94
CA PRO A 173 -18.79 -9.30 -2.58
C PRO A 173 -17.64 -8.30 -2.38
N VAL A 174 -17.79 -7.43 -1.38
CA VAL A 174 -16.74 -6.48 -0.95
C VAL A 174 -15.41 -7.19 -0.68
N SER A 175 -14.30 -6.57 -1.07
CA SER A 175 -12.95 -7.05 -0.83
C SER A 175 -12.36 -6.43 0.43
N ILE A 176 -11.59 -7.21 1.17
CA ILE A 176 -10.77 -6.74 2.28
C ILE A 176 -9.35 -7.30 2.12
N GLN A 177 -8.37 -6.46 2.42
CA GLN A 177 -6.96 -6.82 2.54
C GLN A 177 -6.37 -6.07 3.72
N ALA A 178 -5.61 -6.75 4.56
CA ALA A 178 -4.91 -6.15 5.68
C ALA A 178 -3.53 -6.79 5.83
N GLU A 179 -2.54 -5.97 6.15
CA GLU A 179 -1.15 -6.41 6.33
C GLU A 179 -0.60 -5.84 7.65
N PRO A 180 -1.04 -6.37 8.82
CA PRO A 180 -0.38 -6.09 10.08
C PRO A 180 1.08 -6.56 10.06
N GLN A 181 1.97 -5.64 10.42
CA GLN A 181 3.40 -5.84 10.51
C GLN A 181 3.89 -5.67 11.95
N PHE A 182 4.83 -6.51 12.34
CA PHE A 182 5.51 -6.50 13.64
C PHE A 182 7.01 -6.49 13.40
N GLN A 183 7.70 -5.47 13.89
CA GLN A 183 9.12 -5.29 13.56
C GLN A 183 9.98 -4.82 14.72
N VAL A 184 11.27 -5.13 14.62
CA VAL A 184 12.31 -4.70 15.54
C VAL A 184 13.36 -3.89 14.77
N ARG A 185 13.58 -2.66 15.22
CA ARG A 185 14.57 -1.74 14.65
C ARG A 185 15.92 -1.82 15.35
N ARG A 186 16.99 -1.88 14.56
CA ARG A 186 18.40 -1.80 15.00
C ARG A 186 19.18 -0.86 14.09
N GLY A 187 19.16 0.43 14.42
CA GLY A 187 19.73 1.47 13.56
C GLY A 187 18.94 1.57 12.25
N HIS A 188 19.64 1.47 11.12
CA HIS A 188 19.04 1.47 9.78
C HIS A 188 18.45 0.12 9.37
N VAL A 189 18.72 -0.95 10.11
CA VAL A 189 18.24 -2.30 9.79
C VAL A 189 17.00 -2.62 10.62
N VAL A 190 15.97 -3.12 9.95
CA VAL A 190 14.70 -3.52 10.54
C VAL A 190 14.42 -4.97 10.15
N PHE A 191 14.13 -5.80 11.15
CA PHE A 191 13.68 -7.17 10.96
C PHE A 191 12.20 -7.23 11.31
N GLY A 192 11.37 -7.76 10.43
CA GLY A 192 9.95 -7.79 10.67
C GLY A 192 9.26 -9.03 10.12
N SER A 193 8.00 -9.15 10.51
CA SER A 193 7.06 -10.12 10.00
C SER A 193 5.77 -9.41 9.64
N GLU A 194 5.13 -9.86 8.57
CA GLU A 194 3.82 -9.43 8.13
C GLU A 194 2.88 -10.63 8.06
N ILE A 195 1.58 -10.37 8.19
CA ILE A 195 0.54 -11.34 7.90
C ILE A 195 -0.46 -10.70 6.95
N GLU A 196 -0.42 -11.03 5.65
CA GLU A 196 -1.47 -10.65 4.71
C GLU A 196 -2.74 -11.41 5.08
N ILE A 197 -3.84 -10.70 5.33
CA ILE A 197 -5.16 -11.27 5.61
C ILE A 197 -6.11 -10.70 4.58
N SER A 198 -6.68 -11.54 3.73
CA SER A 198 -7.46 -11.06 2.60
C SER A 198 -8.67 -11.93 2.29
N ARG A 199 -9.70 -11.31 1.70
CA ARG A 199 -10.90 -11.98 1.21
C ARG A 199 -11.45 -11.22 0.02
N ASN A 200 -11.75 -11.93 -1.05
CA ASN A 200 -12.15 -11.37 -2.35
C ASN A 200 -11.12 -10.43 -2.99
N PHE A 201 -9.85 -10.57 -2.60
CA PHE A 201 -8.72 -9.87 -3.18
C PHE A 201 -8.08 -10.76 -4.24
N ALA A 202 -8.02 -10.31 -5.49
CA ALA A 202 -7.55 -11.13 -6.62
C ALA A 202 -6.07 -11.55 -6.50
N GLY A 203 -5.26 -10.82 -5.72
CA GLY A 203 -3.86 -11.17 -5.44
C GLY A 203 -3.68 -12.29 -4.40
N ALA A 204 -4.74 -12.71 -3.71
CA ALA A 204 -4.69 -13.61 -2.56
C ALA A 204 -4.44 -15.11 -2.89
N TYR A 205 -3.87 -15.45 -4.03
CA TYR A 205 -3.77 -16.85 -4.47
C TYR A 205 -2.75 -17.66 -3.65
N THR A 206 -2.88 -19.00 -3.66
CA THR A 206 -1.87 -19.93 -3.12
C THR A 206 -1.23 -20.74 -4.25
N ASP A 207 -0.03 -21.30 -4.03
CA ASP A 207 0.68 -22.10 -5.05
C ASP A 207 -0.09 -23.33 -5.51
N ASP A 208 -0.94 -23.88 -4.63
CA ASP A 208 -1.71 -25.09 -4.83
C ASP A 208 -3.20 -24.83 -5.17
N GLY A 209 -3.64 -23.58 -5.10
CA GLY A 209 -5.04 -23.19 -5.19
C GLY A 209 -5.19 -21.82 -5.83
N GLY A 210 -5.67 -21.80 -7.07
CA GLY A 210 -6.09 -20.55 -7.70
C GLY A 210 -7.10 -19.79 -6.83
N TYR A 211 -7.21 -18.49 -7.07
CA TYR A 211 -8.13 -17.63 -6.34
C TYR A 211 -9.59 -18.15 -6.34
N GLU A 212 -10.16 -18.26 -5.15
CA GLU A 212 -11.56 -18.59 -4.87
C GLU A 212 -12.29 -17.40 -4.21
N THR A 213 -13.41 -16.95 -4.80
CA THR A 213 -14.30 -15.95 -4.20
C THR A 213 -14.84 -16.43 -2.84
N GLY A 214 -14.86 -15.53 -1.86
CA GLY A 214 -15.50 -15.72 -0.56
C GLY A 214 -14.64 -16.44 0.46
N LYS A 215 -13.50 -17.01 0.05
CA LYS A 215 -12.49 -17.65 0.90
C LYS A 215 -11.61 -16.60 1.58
N TRP A 216 -11.22 -16.88 2.82
CA TRP A 216 -10.21 -16.12 3.54
C TRP A 216 -8.83 -16.69 3.25
N TYR A 217 -7.87 -15.79 3.06
CA TYR A 217 -6.47 -16.11 2.86
C TYR A 217 -5.65 -15.45 3.96
N VAL A 218 -4.58 -16.13 4.36
CA VAL A 218 -3.65 -15.69 5.39
C VAL A 218 -2.24 -16.05 4.95
N HIS A 219 -1.42 -15.07 4.56
CA HIS A 219 -0.05 -15.26 4.08
C HIS A 219 0.95 -14.67 5.07
N PRO A 220 1.65 -15.52 5.85
CA PRO A 220 2.72 -15.05 6.71
C PRO A 220 4.00 -14.78 5.89
N THR A 221 4.62 -13.65 6.17
CA THR A 221 5.82 -13.16 5.48
C THR A 221 6.87 -12.73 6.49
N LEU A 222 8.14 -13.00 6.21
CA LEU A 222 9.26 -12.35 6.90
C LEU A 222 9.90 -11.32 5.99
N TYR A 223 10.41 -10.24 6.58
CA TYR A 223 11.12 -9.23 5.81
C TYR A 223 12.33 -8.64 6.54
N LEU A 224 13.26 -8.20 5.69
CA LEU A 224 14.38 -7.35 6.07
C LEU A 224 14.20 -6.01 5.39
N ARG A 225 14.23 -4.93 6.17
CA ARG A 225 14.15 -3.55 5.66
C ARG A 225 15.41 -2.77 6.03
N TYR A 226 15.84 -1.92 5.10
CA TYR A 226 16.93 -0.96 5.30
C TYR A 226 16.41 0.45 5.05
N ASP A 227 16.50 1.30 6.07
CA ASP A 227 16.11 2.70 5.99
C ASP A 227 17.31 3.55 5.53
N LEU A 228 17.14 4.29 4.43
CA LEU A 228 18.19 5.06 3.75
C LEU A 228 18.42 6.45 4.35
#